data_AF-A0A936B0F5-F1
#
_entry.id   AF-A0A936B0F5-F1
#
_cell.length_a   1.000
_cell.length_b   1.000
_cell.length_c   1.000
_cell.angle_alpha   90.00
_cell.angle_beta   90.00
_cell.angle_gamma   90.00
#
_symmetry.space_group_name_H-M   'P 1'
#
loop_
_entity.id
_entity.type
_entity.pdbx_description
1 polymer ?
#
loop_
_entity_poly.entity_id
_entity_poly.type
_entity_poly.pdbx_seq_one_letter_code
_entity_poly.pdbx_strand_id
1 'polypeptide(L)'
;MDALTAKYLVEKLERGAVAVAVSLTEDDLVVELADGRTITTPLLYYPRLFHGTATERENWQIEGEGIHWPALDEDIRTADLLIGLPSAESQESLQHWLASRQAMPAI
;
A
#
# COMPACT_ATOMS: atom_id res chain seq x y z
N MET A 1 26.17 7.21 10.63
CA MET A 1 25.82 6.24 9.57
C MET A 1 26.03 6.94 8.24
N ASP A 2 26.81 6.35 7.33
CA ASP A 2 27.02 6.92 6.00
C ASP A 2 25.92 6.49 5.02
N ALA A 3 25.87 7.15 3.86
CA ALA A 3 24.87 6.89 2.82
C ALA A 3 24.96 5.46 2.24
N LEU A 4 26.15 4.88 2.20
CA LEU A 4 26.36 3.52 1.68
C LEU A 4 25.75 2.48 2.62
N THR A 5 25.94 2.67 3.92
CA THR A 5 25.38 1.83 4.99
C THR A 5 23.86 1.93 5.01
N ALA A 6 23.30 3.13 4.90
CA ALA A 6 21.85 3.32 4.84
C ALA A 6 21.24 2.63 3.61
N LYS A 7 21.86 2.80 2.43
CA LYS A 7 21.42 2.15 1.19
C LYS A 7 21.44 0.63 1.30
N TYR A 8 22.52 0.05 1.83
CA TYR A 8 22.62 -1.40 2.02
C TYR A 8 21.53 -1.95 2.94
N LEU A 9 21.20 -1.23 4.02
CA LEU A 9 20.15 -1.65 4.95
C LEU A 9 18.75 -1.63 4.31
N VAL A 10 18.45 -0.60 3.51
CA VAL A 10 17.17 -0.51 2.77
C VAL A 10 17.06 -1.64 1.75
N GLU A 11 18.08 -1.85 0.90
CA GLU A 11 18.09 -2.94 -0.09
C GLU A 11 17.96 -4.32 0.58
N LYS A 12 18.57 -4.50 1.75
CA LYS A 12 18.48 -5.74 2.52
C LYS A 12 17.08 -5.94 3.12
N LEU A 13 16.42 -4.87 3.55
CA LEU A 13 15.04 -4.92 4.04
C LEU A 13 14.08 -5.30 2.90
N GLU A 14 14.19 -4.64 1.75
CA GLU A 14 13.36 -4.87 0.56
C GLU A 14 13.50 -6.32 0.05
N ARG A 15 14.73 -6.81 -0.07
CA ARG A 15 14.98 -8.21 -0.49
C ARG A 15 14.39 -9.26 0.45
N GLY A 16 14.26 -8.93 1.73
CA GLY A 16 13.70 -9.83 2.74
C GLY A 16 12.19 -9.71 2.90
N ALA A 17 11.54 -8.80 2.18
CA ALA A 17 10.15 -8.43 2.42
C ALA A 17 9.36 -8.40 1.12
N VAL A 18 9.19 -9.58 0.55
CA VAL A 18 8.38 -9.78 -0.66
C VAL A 18 6.95 -10.10 -0.22
N ALA A 19 6.00 -9.23 -0.55
CA ALA A 19 4.58 -9.52 -0.33
C ALA A 19 4.13 -10.72 -1.18
N VAL A 20 3.29 -11.59 -0.64
CA VAL A 20 2.75 -12.78 -1.34
C VAL A 20 1.23 -12.88 -1.25
N ALA A 21 0.62 -12.28 -0.24
CA ALA A 21 -0.82 -12.17 -0.14
C ALA A 21 -1.20 -10.88 0.57
N VAL A 22 -2.37 -10.35 0.20
CA VAL A 22 -2.95 -9.15 0.80
C VAL A 22 -4.42 -9.41 1.10
N SER A 23 -4.84 -9.05 2.31
CA SER A 23 -6.24 -9.05 2.72
C SER A 23 -6.57 -7.75 3.46
N LEU A 24 -7.81 -7.32 3.36
CA LEU A 24 -8.28 -6.09 3.97
C LEU A 24 -9.53 -6.38 4.80
N THR A 25 -9.63 -5.78 5.98
CA THR A 25 -10.85 -5.75 6.78
C THR A 25 -11.49 -4.35 6.66
N GLU A 26 -12.49 -4.06 7.50
CA GLU A 26 -13.01 -2.69 7.61
C GLU A 26 -11.95 -1.73 8.17
N ASP A 27 -11.06 -2.22 9.03
CA ASP A 27 -10.14 -1.39 9.82
C ASP A 27 -8.67 -1.59 9.47
N ASP A 28 -8.29 -2.71 8.83
CA ASP A 28 -6.90 -3.13 8.66
C ASP A 28 -6.55 -3.50 7.22
N LEU A 29 -5.31 -3.19 6.84
CA LEU A 29 -4.58 -3.82 5.75
C LEU A 29 -3.64 -4.89 6.34
N VAL A 30 -3.74 -6.12 5.83
CA VAL A 30 -2.94 -7.26 6.26
C VAL A 30 -2.14 -7.79 5.08
N VAL A 31 -0.82 -7.85 5.23
CA VAL A 31 0.10 -8.31 4.19
C VAL A 31 0.91 -9.49 4.70
N GLU A 32 0.88 -10.59 3.98
CA GLU A 32 1.74 -11.75 4.20
C GLU A 32 3.00 -11.62 3.36
N LEU A 33 4.15 -11.92 3.98
CA LEU A 33 5.46 -11.90 3.33
C LEU A 33 5.94 -13.32 3.02
N ALA A 34 6.74 -13.46 1.97
CA ALA A 34 7.33 -14.73 1.54
C ALA A 34 8.20 -15.40 2.62
N ASP A 35 8.70 -14.64 3.60
CA ASP A 35 9.49 -15.15 4.72
C ASP A 35 8.65 -15.61 5.92
N GLY A 36 7.32 -15.63 5.78
CA GLY A 36 6.36 -16.14 6.77
C GLY A 36 5.90 -15.11 7.80
N ARG A 37 6.34 -13.84 7.69
CA ARG A 37 5.81 -12.75 8.53
C ARG A 37 4.46 -12.25 8.01
N THR A 38 3.68 -11.71 8.93
CA THR A 38 2.46 -10.95 8.62
C THR A 38 2.61 -9.54 9.18
N ILE A 39 2.31 -8.54 8.35
CA ILE A 39 2.23 -7.14 8.77
C ILE A 39 0.76 -6.75 8.79
N THR A 40 0.31 -6.13 9.89
CA THR A 40 -1.02 -5.54 10.00
C THR A 40 -0.87 -4.06 10.30
N THR A 41 -1.59 -3.23 9.55
CA THR A 41 -1.57 -1.77 9.67
C THR A 41 -2.99 -1.22 9.51
N PRO A 42 -3.37 -0.12 10.20
CA PRO A 42 -4.68 0.48 10.04
C PRO A 42 -4.96 0.89 8.58
N LEU A 43 -6.10 0.49 8.04
CA LEU A 43 -6.56 0.83 6.70
C LEU A 43 -6.65 2.36 6.50
N LEU A 44 -6.99 3.09 7.57
CA LEU A 44 -7.09 4.55 7.55
C LEU A 44 -5.76 5.26 7.22
N TYR A 45 -4.61 4.56 7.29
CA TYR A 45 -3.31 5.10 6.87
C TYR A 45 -3.16 5.20 5.35
N TYR A 46 -4.08 4.60 4.59
CA TYR A 46 -4.08 4.56 3.13
C TYR A 46 -5.44 5.06 2.63
N PRO A 47 -5.63 6.39 2.52
CA PRO A 47 -6.95 6.98 2.32
C PRO A 47 -7.67 6.50 1.06
N ARG A 48 -6.95 6.22 -0.04
CA ARG A 48 -7.57 5.66 -1.26
C ARG A 48 -8.10 4.25 -1.04
N LEU A 49 -7.36 3.39 -0.32
CA LEU A 49 -7.86 2.06 0.09
C LEU A 49 -9.07 2.19 1.01
N PHE A 50 -9.01 3.10 1.98
CA PHE A 50 -10.12 3.37 2.89
C PHE A 50 -11.40 3.79 2.13
N HIS A 51 -11.28 4.59 1.07
CA HIS A 51 -12.41 4.98 0.22
C HIS A 51 -12.73 3.98 -0.91
N GLY A 52 -11.94 2.92 -1.08
CA GLY A 52 -12.18 1.86 -2.05
C GLY A 52 -13.35 0.96 -1.66
N THR A 53 -14.07 0.44 -2.65
CA THR A 53 -15.07 -0.62 -2.46
C THR A 53 -14.39 -1.96 -2.19
N ALA A 54 -15.14 -2.95 -1.68
CA ALA A 54 -14.61 -4.30 -1.46
C ALA A 54 -13.98 -4.90 -2.74
N THR A 55 -14.67 -4.79 -3.88
CA THR A 55 -14.18 -5.29 -5.18
C THR A 55 -12.90 -4.59 -5.62
N GLU A 56 -12.77 -3.29 -5.40
CA GLU A 56 -11.55 -2.55 -5.76
C GLU A 56 -10.38 -2.93 -4.85
N ARG A 57 -10.64 -3.11 -3.55
CA ARG A 57 -9.64 -3.56 -2.57
C ARG A 57 -9.14 -4.97 -2.83
N GLU A 58 -9.99 -5.86 -3.35
CA GLU A 58 -9.63 -7.23 -3.72
C GLU A 58 -8.79 -7.30 -5.01
N ASN A 59 -8.84 -6.25 -5.85
CA ASN A 59 -8.12 -6.20 -7.13
C ASN A 59 -6.73 -5.56 -6.96
N TRP A 60 -5.82 -6.27 -6.30
CA TRP A 60 -4.42 -5.88 -6.14
C TRP A 60 -3.48 -6.73 -6.99
N GLN A 61 -2.27 -6.20 -7.23
CA GLN A 61 -1.20 -6.85 -7.97
C GLN A 61 0.12 -6.65 -7.21
N ILE A 62 0.99 -7.66 -7.20
CA ILE A 62 2.36 -7.49 -6.71
C ILE A 62 3.20 -6.97 -7.87
N GLU A 63 3.76 -5.78 -7.70
CA GLU A 63 4.58 -5.11 -8.71
C GLU A 63 5.87 -4.57 -8.08
N GLY A 64 7.02 -4.94 -8.67
CA GLY A 64 8.32 -4.53 -8.17
C GLY A 64 8.54 -4.91 -6.70
N GLU A 65 8.67 -3.91 -5.84
CA GLU A 65 8.94 -4.02 -4.40
C GLU A 65 7.69 -3.71 -3.54
N GLY A 66 6.50 -3.76 -4.14
CA GLY A 66 5.27 -3.35 -3.49
C GLY A 66 4.01 -4.01 -4.03
N ILE A 67 2.89 -3.39 -3.66
CA ILE A 67 1.53 -3.81 -3.98
C ILE A 67 0.84 -2.63 -4.68
N HIS A 68 0.25 -2.90 -5.83
CA HIS A 68 -0.47 -1.93 -6.64
C HIS A 68 -1.97 -2.25 -6.65
N TRP A 69 -2.83 -1.24 -6.51
CA TRP A 69 -4.28 -1.32 -6.70
C TRP A 69 -4.70 -0.47 -7.90
N PRO A 70 -4.84 -1.06 -9.11
CA PRO A 70 -5.08 -0.31 -10.34
C PRO A 70 -6.35 0.54 -10.31
N ALA A 71 -7.44 0.02 -9.74
CA ALA A 71 -8.71 0.74 -9.69
C ALA A 71 -8.69 1.93 -8.73
N LEU A 72 -7.76 1.94 -7.78
CA LEU A 72 -7.64 2.96 -6.76
C LEU A 72 -6.44 3.89 -7.01
N ASP A 73 -5.60 3.60 -8.01
CA ASP A 73 -4.35 4.33 -8.25
C ASP A 73 -3.51 4.41 -6.97
N GLU A 74 -3.36 3.28 -6.26
CA GLU A 74 -2.61 3.21 -5.00
C GLU A 74 -1.43 2.26 -5.14
N ASP A 75 -0.26 2.70 -4.66
CA ASP A 75 0.97 1.93 -4.61
C ASP A 75 1.53 1.94 -3.19
N ILE A 76 1.72 0.74 -2.62
CA ILE A 76 2.29 0.58 -1.28
C ILE A 76 3.54 -0.27 -1.37
N ARG A 77 4.69 0.30 -1.00
CA ARG A 77 5.96 -0.44 -0.93
C ARG A 77 6.00 -1.30 0.31
N THR A 78 6.48 -2.54 0.19
CA THR A 78 6.58 -3.43 1.35
C THR A 78 7.59 -2.93 2.38
N ALA A 79 8.61 -2.19 1.95
CA ALA A 79 9.55 -1.53 2.85
C ALA A 79 8.88 -0.49 3.75
N ASP A 80 7.94 0.29 3.23
CA ASP A 80 7.22 1.32 3.99
C ASP A 80 6.34 0.69 5.07
N LEU A 81 5.70 -0.44 4.76
CA LEU A 81 4.97 -1.27 5.74
C LEU A 81 5.87 -1.75 6.87
N LEU A 82 7.08 -2.22 6.56
CA LEU A 82 8.01 -2.74 7.56
C LEU A 82 8.46 -1.70 8.58
N ILE A 83 8.58 -0.44 8.17
CA ILE A 83 9.00 0.65 9.05
C ILE A 83 7.82 1.48 9.59
N GLY A 84 6.59 1.08 9.25
CA GLY A 84 5.37 1.70 9.75
C GLY A 84 5.09 3.10 9.18
N LEU A 85 5.50 3.37 7.95
CA LEU A 85 5.16 4.63 7.28
C LEU A 85 3.74 4.57 6.70
N PRO A 86 2.87 5.55 7.01
CA PRO A 86 1.57 5.68 6.37
C PRO A 86 1.72 6.25 4.95
N SER A 87 0.61 6.32 4.21
CA SER A 87 0.59 7.01 2.92
C SER A 87 1.10 8.44 3.04
N ALA A 88 1.92 8.86 2.07
CA ALA A 88 2.39 10.24 1.94
C ALA A 88 1.40 11.13 1.15
N GLU A 89 0.19 10.63 0.87
CA GLU A 89 -0.83 11.36 0.13
C GLU A 89 -1.19 12.68 0.85
N SER A 90 -1.15 13.77 0.09
CA SER A 90 -1.61 15.07 0.59
C SER A 90 -3.14 15.15 0.53
N GLN A 91 -3.73 15.98 1.39
CA GLN A 91 -5.18 16.23 1.35
C GLN A 91 -5.64 16.72 -0.03
N GLU A 92 -4.85 17.55 -0.72
CA GLU A 92 -5.16 18.05 -2.05
C GLU A 92 -5.20 16.92 -3.09
N SER A 93 -4.23 16.01 -3.05
CA SER A 93 -4.18 14.84 -3.93
C SER A 93 -5.39 13.93 -3.71
N LEU A 94 -5.73 13.65 -2.44
CA LEU A 94 -6.89 12.85 -2.08
C LEU A 94 -8.19 13.51 -2.57
N GLN A 95 -8.35 14.82 -2.37
CA GLN A 95 -9.55 15.53 -2.83
C GLN A 95 -9.69 15.49 -4.35
N HIS A 96 -8.59 15.66 -5.09
CA HIS A 96 -8.60 15.55 -6.55
C HIS A 96 -9.01 14.14 -7.00
N TRP A 97 -8.46 13.10 -6.36
CA TRP A 97 -8.82 11.71 -6.62
C TRP A 97 -10.29 11.42 -6.28
N LEU A 98 -10.81 11.89 -5.14
CA LEU A 98 -12.22 11.72 -4.77
C LEU A 98 -13.18 12.39 -5.78
N ALA A 99 -12.81 13.58 -6.26
CA ALA A 99 -13.61 14.30 -7.26
C ALA A 99 -13.66 13.58 -8.61
N SER A 100 -12.55 12.96 -9.06
CA SER A 100 -12.52 12.22 -10.32
C SER A 100 -13.45 11.00 -10.28
N ARG A 101 -13.60 10.36 -9.12
CA ARG A 101 -14.51 9.22 -8.93
C ARG A 101 -15.99 9.59 -8.96
N GLN A 102 -16.35 10.80 -8.52
CA GLN A 102 -17.74 11.29 -8.63
C GLN A 102 -18.11 11.69 -10.06
N ALA A 103 -17.12 12.06 -10.88
CA ALA A 103 -17.32 12.44 -12.27
C ALA A 103 -17.47 11.24 -13.22
N MET A 104 -17.16 10.01 -12.78
CA MET A 104 -17.40 8.79 -13.53
C MET A 104 -18.76 8.19 -13.11
N PRO A 105 -19.82 8.29 -13.93
CA PRO A 105 -21.06 7.59 -13.63
C PRO A 105 -20.81 6.08 -13.66
N ALA A 106 -21.34 5.36 -12.69
CA ALA A 106 -21.35 3.90 -12.69
C ALA A 106 -21.94 3.40 -14.02
N ILE A 107 -21.16 2.63 -14.77
CA ILE A 107 -21.57 1.98 -16.02
C ILE A 107 -22.36 0.71 -15.68
#